data_AF-A0A832BQL2-F1
#
_entry.id   AF-A0A832BQL2-F1
#
_cell.length_a   1.000
_cell.length_b   1.000
_cell.length_c   1.000
_cell.angle_alpha   90.00
_cell.angle_beta   90.00
_cell.angle_gamma   90.00
#
_symmetry.space_group_name_H-M   'P 1'
#
loop_
_entity.id
_entity.type
_entity.pdbx_description
1 polymer ?
#
loop_
_entity_poly.entity_id
_entity_poly.type
_entity_poly.pdbx_seq_one_letter_code
_entity_poly.pdbx_strand_id
1 'polypeptide(L)'
;MKKQLLWFLFWIICLQASSQNVGIGTNSPVFRLDVQGRIRVKSGTLGNVNTSSGIWMDDYRDGTNRFFFGMKDSIRAGFYGGGNGGTGWDFTFNTLNGNVGIGILEPVHKLAVDGNIGIYSGGTTRGLISSSGSNLLFNASLGSFVNSIPPGNLILQSGSFSFPAGNVGIGTNSPDEKLDVSGNIKLSGELNKPSTGQANLVPIAYGKVTSAGFIVSGTGNFTVSYGLTGGLPPYSRYLITIPSLTTAYDAVIILTPTKLTHLPGFVPISGTAEPMSNSSFAVRFMWSDPIVSTLGEAKIDFSFVVYAQ
;
A
#
# COMPACT_ATOMS: atom_id res chain seq x y z
N MET A 1 92.12 -39.66 12.38
CA MET A 1 91.17 -40.33 11.46
C MET A 1 89.98 -40.82 12.27
N LYS A 2 88.88 -40.07 12.30
CA LYS A 2 87.68 -40.31 11.46
C LYS A 2 87.04 -41.67 11.75
N LYS A 3 85.99 -41.72 12.58
CA LYS A 3 84.59 -41.84 12.13
C LYS A 3 83.63 -42.12 13.30
N GLN A 4 82.54 -41.34 13.32
CA GLN A 4 81.20 -41.68 13.82
C GLN A 4 80.92 -41.40 15.30
N LEU A 5 81.24 -40.16 15.69
CA LEU A 5 80.40 -39.33 16.55
C LEU A 5 79.09 -39.02 15.78
N LEU A 6 78.02 -39.78 15.99
CA LEU A 6 76.71 -39.46 15.39
C LEU A 6 75.52 -39.86 16.27
N TRP A 7 75.58 -39.58 17.57
CA TRP A 7 74.39 -39.56 18.44
C TRP A 7 74.34 -38.30 19.32
N PHE A 8 75.01 -37.23 18.87
CA PHE A 8 74.97 -35.88 19.46
C PHE A 8 74.16 -34.92 18.56
N LEU A 9 73.04 -35.37 18.02
CA LEU A 9 72.04 -34.47 17.40
C LEU A 9 70.84 -34.24 18.32
N PHE A 10 71.06 -34.37 19.63
CA PHE A 10 70.07 -34.12 20.66
C PHE A 10 70.49 -32.93 21.54
N TRP A 11 70.85 -31.80 20.93
CA TRP A 11 70.63 -30.48 21.52
C TRP A 11 70.99 -29.35 20.56
N ILE A 12 70.01 -28.45 20.38
CA ILE A 12 70.22 -27.03 20.05
C ILE A 12 70.91 -26.80 18.70
N ILE A 13 70.13 -26.93 17.63
CA ILE A 13 70.00 -25.73 16.81
C ILE A 13 68.90 -24.94 17.50
N CYS A 14 69.32 -23.85 18.14
CA CYS A 14 68.51 -22.66 18.30
C CYS A 14 68.02 -22.30 16.89
N LEU A 15 66.90 -22.91 16.47
CA LEU A 15 66.16 -22.37 15.36
C LEU A 15 65.58 -21.10 15.96
N GLN A 16 66.27 -19.98 15.72
CA GLN A 16 65.55 -18.75 15.47
C GLN A 16 64.58 -19.13 14.35
N ALA A 17 63.40 -19.61 14.73
CA ALA A 17 62.36 -20.04 13.81
C ALA A 17 61.97 -18.78 13.07
N SER A 18 62.63 -18.54 11.94
CA SER A 18 62.36 -17.45 11.04
C SER A 18 60.94 -17.65 10.57
N SER A 19 59.97 -17.03 11.26
CA SER A 19 58.54 -16.96 10.95
C SER A 19 58.08 -18.03 9.95
N GLN A 20 58.09 -19.31 10.35
CA GLN A 20 57.66 -20.38 9.46
C GLN A 20 56.13 -20.43 9.47
N ASN A 21 55.54 -20.49 8.28
CA ASN A 21 54.13 -20.78 8.10
C ASN A 21 53.81 -22.20 8.61
N VAL A 22 52.68 -22.37 9.29
CA VAL A 22 52.23 -23.67 9.80
C VAL A 22 51.32 -24.33 8.77
N GLY A 23 51.75 -25.46 8.21
CA GLY A 23 50.93 -26.31 7.35
C GLY A 23 50.39 -27.51 8.11
N ILE A 24 49.07 -27.71 8.13
CA ILE A 24 48.43 -28.96 8.62
C ILE A 24 47.85 -29.69 7.42
N GLY A 25 48.46 -30.83 7.07
CA GLY A 25 48.06 -31.61 5.89
C GLY A 25 48.58 -31.06 4.56
N THR A 26 49.40 -29.99 4.57
CA THR A 26 50.08 -29.44 3.39
C THR A 26 51.55 -29.15 3.70
N ASN A 27 52.43 -29.41 2.73
CA ASN A 27 53.87 -29.16 2.84
C ASN A 27 54.30 -27.81 2.22
N SER A 28 53.34 -27.03 1.71
CA SER A 28 53.61 -25.74 1.04
C SER A 28 52.61 -24.68 1.50
N PRO A 29 52.63 -24.29 2.78
CA PRO A 29 51.71 -23.29 3.32
C PRO A 29 52.04 -21.89 2.79
N VAL A 30 51.05 -21.22 2.18
CA VAL A 30 51.15 -19.86 1.63
C VAL A 30 50.77 -18.78 2.64
N PHE A 31 49.91 -19.09 3.62
CA PHE A 31 49.64 -18.23 4.77
C PHE A 31 50.29 -18.76 6.06
N ARG A 32 50.33 -17.92 7.10
CA ARG A 32 50.90 -18.28 8.41
C ARG A 32 50.27 -19.52 9.03
N LEU A 33 49.03 -19.83 8.68
CA LEU A 33 48.36 -21.09 8.99
C LEU A 33 47.56 -21.55 7.76
N ASP A 34 48.01 -22.64 7.14
CA ASP A 34 47.27 -23.32 6.07
C ASP A 34 46.86 -24.71 6.55
N VAL A 35 45.57 -25.04 6.42
CA VAL A 35 45.04 -26.35 6.77
C VAL A 35 44.38 -26.97 5.55
N GLN A 36 44.93 -28.09 5.08
CA GLN A 36 44.30 -28.91 4.05
C GLN A 36 43.30 -29.86 4.71
N GLY A 37 42.07 -29.37 4.94
CA GLY A 37 40.98 -30.13 5.57
C GLY A 37 40.05 -29.27 6.40
N ARG A 38 39.18 -29.91 7.21
CA ARG A 38 38.28 -29.20 8.13
C ARG A 38 39.02 -28.78 9.40
N ILE A 39 38.81 -27.54 9.83
CA ILE A 39 39.23 -27.05 11.15
C ILE A 39 38.06 -27.18 12.12
N ARG A 40 38.33 -27.65 13.34
CA ARG A 40 37.37 -27.64 14.46
C ARG A 40 37.85 -26.68 15.54
N VAL A 41 37.09 -25.63 15.79
CA VAL A 41 37.28 -24.74 16.94
C VAL A 41 36.37 -25.21 18.06
N LYS A 42 36.97 -25.55 19.22
CA LYS A 42 36.23 -25.99 20.41
C LYS A 42 36.18 -24.84 21.42
N SER A 43 35.11 -24.76 22.18
CA SER A 43 35.01 -23.86 23.31
C SER A 43 36.03 -24.25 24.37
N GLY A 44 36.47 -23.28 25.15
CA GLY A 44 37.41 -23.49 26.24
C GLY A 44 37.07 -22.61 27.43
N THR A 45 37.92 -22.68 28.44
CA THR A 45 37.84 -21.80 29.61
C THR A 45 39.01 -20.83 29.54
N LEU A 46 38.73 -19.52 29.50
CA LEU A 46 39.74 -18.48 29.60
C LEU A 46 39.57 -17.79 30.96
N GLY A 47 40.58 -17.90 31.83
CA GLY A 47 40.54 -17.25 33.15
C GLY A 47 39.34 -17.66 34.02
N ASN A 48 38.98 -18.95 34.03
CA ASN A 48 37.78 -19.50 34.71
C ASN A 48 36.41 -19.09 34.13
N VAL A 49 36.37 -18.42 32.97
CA VAL A 49 35.13 -18.09 32.26
C VAL A 49 34.99 -19.02 31.06
N ASN A 50 33.82 -19.67 30.92
CA ASN A 50 33.51 -20.43 29.72
C ASN A 50 33.37 -19.48 28.53
N THR A 51 34.23 -19.64 27.54
CA THR A 51 34.16 -18.89 26.29
C THR A 51 33.45 -19.69 25.22
N SER A 52 32.85 -18.98 24.28
CA SER A 52 32.27 -19.61 23.11
C SER A 52 33.34 -19.92 22.06
N SER A 53 33.11 -20.95 21.24
CA SER A 53 34.00 -21.31 20.14
C SER A 53 33.95 -20.25 19.05
N GLY A 54 35.09 -19.74 18.60
CA GLY A 54 35.16 -18.86 17.44
C GLY A 54 36.53 -18.25 17.25
N ILE A 55 36.62 -17.29 16.34
CA ILE A 55 37.86 -16.63 15.96
C ILE A 55 37.62 -15.12 16.03
N TRP A 56 38.55 -14.43 16.69
CA TRP A 56 38.58 -12.98 16.79
C TRP A 56 39.45 -12.39 15.69
N MET A 57 39.03 -11.23 15.20
CA MET A 57 39.82 -10.31 14.39
C MET A 57 39.97 -9.00 15.18
N ASP A 58 41.20 -8.50 15.25
CA ASP A 58 41.55 -7.25 15.90
C ASP A 58 41.60 -6.08 14.91
N ASP A 59 41.47 -4.87 15.43
CA ASP A 59 41.78 -3.65 14.69
C ASP A 59 43.13 -3.11 15.18
N TYR A 60 44.13 -3.10 14.29
CA TYR A 60 45.46 -2.59 14.60
C TYR A 60 45.45 -1.12 15.07
N ARG A 61 44.47 -0.31 14.64
CA ARG A 61 44.42 1.12 14.94
C ARG A 61 44.12 1.41 16.41
N ASP A 62 43.35 0.55 17.06
CA ASP A 62 42.94 0.72 18.46
C ASP A 62 43.29 -0.48 19.37
N GLY A 63 43.84 -1.56 18.82
CA GLY A 63 44.24 -2.76 19.56
C GLY A 63 43.07 -3.55 20.14
N THR A 64 41.85 -3.30 19.69
CA THR A 64 40.65 -3.96 20.21
C THR A 64 40.20 -5.12 19.32
N ASN A 65 39.57 -6.10 19.96
CA ASN A 65 38.86 -7.17 19.29
C ASN A 65 37.60 -6.62 18.60
N ARG A 66 37.67 -6.39 17.28
CA ARG A 66 36.63 -5.68 16.54
C ARG A 66 35.54 -6.58 15.99
N PHE A 67 35.89 -7.79 15.56
CA PHE A 67 34.97 -8.71 14.91
C PHE A 67 35.20 -10.13 15.40
N PHE A 68 34.12 -10.82 15.75
CA PHE A 68 34.14 -12.24 16.10
C PHE A 68 33.17 -13.00 15.21
N PHE A 69 33.64 -14.13 14.68
CA PHE A 69 32.76 -15.13 14.10
C PHE A 69 32.84 -16.41 14.93
N GLY A 70 31.68 -16.87 15.39
CA GLY A 70 31.64 -18.02 16.27
C GLY A 70 30.28 -18.25 16.91
N MET A 71 30.28 -19.01 18.00
CA MET A 71 29.09 -19.29 18.79
C MET A 71 28.82 -18.13 19.75
N LYS A 72 27.56 -17.72 19.90
CA LYS A 72 27.10 -16.87 21.00
C LYS A 72 26.85 -17.69 22.25
N ASP A 73 26.19 -18.83 22.03
CA ASP A 73 25.77 -19.78 23.04
C ASP A 73 25.68 -21.17 22.40
N SER A 74 25.07 -22.14 23.07
CA SER A 74 25.01 -23.52 22.60
C SER A 74 24.26 -23.70 21.28
N ILE A 75 23.43 -22.74 20.88
CA ILE A 75 22.48 -22.91 19.77
C ILE A 75 22.49 -21.75 18.76
N ARG A 76 23.19 -20.65 19.04
CA ARG A 76 23.34 -19.52 18.12
C ARG A 76 24.79 -19.36 17.70
N ALA A 77 25.03 -19.32 16.40
CA ALA A 77 26.30 -18.91 15.78
C ALA A 77 26.09 -17.61 15.01
N GLY A 78 27.15 -16.86 14.71
CA GLY A 78 27.00 -15.63 13.94
C GLY A 78 28.21 -14.71 13.99
N PHE A 79 27.93 -13.43 13.80
CA PHE A 79 28.91 -12.36 13.83
C PHE A 79 28.65 -11.41 14.99
N TYR A 80 29.70 -11.10 15.73
CA TYR A 80 29.70 -10.17 16.84
C TYR A 80 30.63 -8.99 16.54
N GLY A 81 30.10 -7.76 16.66
CA GLY A 81 30.89 -6.53 16.62
C GLY A 81 31.36 -6.13 18.02
N GLY A 82 32.68 -6.20 18.25
CA GLY A 82 33.34 -5.85 19.50
C GLY A 82 34.11 -4.53 19.46
N GLY A 83 34.83 -4.21 20.54
CA GLY A 83 35.61 -2.98 20.68
C GLY A 83 34.75 -1.74 20.94
N ASN A 84 35.37 -0.56 20.85
CA ASN A 84 34.66 0.69 21.13
C ASN A 84 33.58 0.97 20.07
N GLY A 85 32.32 1.13 20.48
CA GLY A 85 31.18 1.31 19.57
C GLY A 85 30.78 0.08 18.74
N GLY A 86 31.12 -1.14 19.17
CA GLY A 86 30.65 -2.38 18.54
C GLY A 86 29.14 -2.62 18.77
N THR A 87 28.47 -3.29 17.82
CA THR A 87 27.02 -3.55 17.87
C THR A 87 26.64 -4.83 18.63
N GLY A 88 27.63 -5.59 19.12
CA GLY A 88 27.39 -6.87 19.77
C GLY A 88 26.98 -7.96 18.76
N TRP A 89 26.16 -8.91 19.20
CA TRP A 89 25.64 -10.00 18.34
C TRP A 89 24.53 -9.47 17.44
N ASP A 90 24.88 -9.15 16.20
CA ASP A 90 23.97 -8.46 15.28
C ASP A 90 23.48 -9.39 14.16
N PHE A 91 24.34 -10.24 13.60
CA PHE A 91 23.93 -11.29 12.67
C PHE A 91 24.02 -12.65 13.36
N THR A 92 22.90 -13.35 13.50
CA THR A 92 22.85 -14.66 14.16
C THR A 92 22.12 -15.71 13.33
N PHE A 93 22.53 -16.96 13.50
CA PHE A 93 21.91 -18.15 12.94
C PHE A 93 21.69 -19.16 14.07
N ASN A 94 20.44 -19.56 14.27
CA ASN A 94 20.09 -20.59 15.22
C ASN A 94 20.31 -21.96 14.59
N THR A 95 21.28 -22.70 15.10
CA THR A 95 21.72 -24.00 14.55
C THR A 95 20.75 -25.13 14.81
N LEU A 96 19.76 -24.96 15.70
CA LEU A 96 18.74 -25.96 15.98
C LEU A 96 17.53 -25.84 15.05
N ASN A 97 17.05 -24.61 14.81
CA ASN A 97 15.81 -24.38 14.05
C ASN A 97 16.04 -23.72 12.68
N GLY A 98 17.26 -23.27 12.39
CA GLY A 98 17.66 -22.67 11.12
C GLY A 98 17.20 -21.22 10.93
N ASN A 99 16.77 -20.53 11.98
CA ASN A 99 16.33 -19.13 11.88
C ASN A 99 17.53 -18.18 11.85
N VAL A 100 17.46 -17.16 11.01
CA VAL A 100 18.46 -16.08 10.88
C VAL A 100 17.91 -14.80 11.51
N GLY A 101 18.70 -14.16 12.37
CA GLY A 101 18.39 -12.86 12.97
C GLY A 101 19.38 -11.79 12.52
N ILE A 102 18.89 -10.60 12.21
CA ILE A 102 19.67 -9.37 12.03
C ILE A 102 19.15 -8.35 13.04
N GLY A 103 19.97 -7.86 13.97
CA GLY A 103 19.56 -6.99 15.08
C GLY A 103 18.72 -7.70 16.17
N ILE A 104 18.37 -8.97 15.99
CA ILE A 104 17.48 -9.73 16.87
C ILE A 104 18.06 -11.09 17.23
N LEU A 105 18.02 -11.45 18.51
CA LEU A 105 18.64 -12.68 19.04
C LEU A 105 17.69 -13.88 19.09
N GLU A 106 16.38 -13.62 19.12
CA GLU A 106 15.33 -14.64 19.21
C GLU A 106 14.37 -14.57 18.01
N PRO A 107 14.85 -14.84 16.79
CA PRO A 107 14.00 -14.85 15.62
C PRO A 107 12.95 -15.96 15.73
N VAL A 108 11.67 -15.58 15.77
CA VAL A 108 10.52 -16.52 15.73
C VAL A 108 10.12 -16.91 14.31
N HIS A 109 10.73 -16.26 13.31
CA HIS A 109 10.57 -16.56 11.89
C HIS A 109 11.91 -16.93 11.26
N LYS A 110 11.87 -17.57 10.08
CA LYS A 110 13.08 -18.07 9.40
C LYS A 110 14.11 -16.98 9.12
N LEU A 111 13.66 -15.76 8.82
CA LEU A 111 14.46 -14.55 8.77
C LEU A 111 13.73 -13.48 9.59
N ALA A 112 14.39 -12.90 10.59
CA ALA A 112 13.88 -11.77 11.33
C ALA A 112 14.91 -10.64 11.32
N VAL A 113 14.44 -9.43 11.06
CA VAL A 113 15.24 -8.21 11.08
C VAL A 113 14.60 -7.27 12.08
N ASP A 114 15.31 -6.93 13.15
CA ASP A 114 14.91 -5.85 14.06
C ASP A 114 15.51 -4.54 13.56
N GLY A 115 14.71 -3.86 12.74
CA GLY A 115 15.11 -2.68 11.98
C GLY A 115 14.53 -2.69 10.57
N ASN A 116 15.00 -1.76 9.75
CA ASN A 116 14.54 -1.63 8.38
C ASN A 116 15.43 -2.43 7.42
N ILE A 117 14.85 -2.95 6.34
CA ILE A 117 15.60 -3.61 5.25
C ILE A 117 15.75 -2.63 4.09
N GLY A 118 16.97 -2.17 3.84
CA GLY A 118 17.28 -1.32 2.68
C GLY A 118 17.48 -2.14 1.40
N ILE A 119 16.87 -1.70 0.30
CA ILE A 119 17.03 -2.25 -1.04
C ILE A 119 17.87 -1.26 -1.84
N TYR A 120 19.03 -1.68 -2.35
CA TYR A 120 19.99 -0.80 -3.03
C TYR A 120 20.23 -1.23 -4.49
N SER A 121 20.51 -0.26 -5.35
CA SER A 121 21.04 -0.50 -6.71
C SER A 121 22.04 0.60 -7.06
N GLY A 122 23.25 0.19 -7.46
CA GLY A 122 24.35 1.12 -7.75
C GLY A 122 24.79 1.95 -6.54
N GLY A 123 24.69 1.41 -5.32
CA GLY A 123 25.03 2.12 -4.08
C GLY A 123 24.00 3.15 -3.59
N THR A 124 22.93 3.39 -4.36
CA THR A 124 21.81 4.25 -3.93
C THR A 124 20.68 3.41 -3.38
N THR A 125 20.06 3.84 -2.27
CA THR A 125 18.82 3.24 -1.79
C THR A 125 17.77 3.37 -2.88
N ARG A 126 17.10 2.29 -3.22
CA ARG A 126 15.95 2.23 -4.13
C ARG A 126 14.67 1.93 -3.40
N GLY A 127 14.76 1.28 -2.24
CA GLY A 127 13.64 1.15 -1.34
C GLY A 127 14.02 0.74 0.08
N LEU A 128 13.00 0.68 0.93
CA LEU A 128 13.05 0.39 2.33
C LEU A 128 11.84 -0.47 2.68
N ILE A 129 12.05 -1.60 3.34
CA ILE A 129 10.99 -2.31 4.04
C ILE A 129 11.10 -1.89 5.51
N SER A 130 10.08 -1.22 6.04
CA SER A 130 10.07 -0.70 7.41
C SER A 130 8.73 -0.97 8.08
N SER A 131 8.69 -0.97 9.40
CA SER A 131 7.43 -0.93 10.15
C SER A 131 7.10 0.50 10.59
N SER A 132 5.81 0.82 10.69
CA SER A 132 5.32 2.09 11.27
C SER A 132 4.06 1.82 12.06
N GLY A 133 4.16 1.85 13.39
CA GLY A 133 3.10 1.35 14.27
C GLY A 133 2.82 -0.12 13.96
N SER A 134 1.57 -0.47 13.70
CA SER A 134 1.15 -1.84 13.35
C SER A 134 1.25 -2.18 11.86
N ASN A 135 1.79 -1.27 11.03
CA ASN A 135 1.85 -1.43 9.57
C ASN A 135 3.24 -1.85 9.10
N LEU A 136 3.30 -2.69 8.06
CA LEU A 136 4.51 -2.93 7.26
C LEU A 136 4.48 -2.04 6.02
N LEU A 137 5.47 -1.20 5.88
CA LEU A 137 5.66 -0.26 4.78
C LEU A 137 6.73 -0.80 3.82
N PHE A 138 6.42 -0.72 2.53
CA PHE A 138 7.40 -0.84 1.45
C PHE A 138 7.54 0.55 0.84
N ASN A 139 8.70 1.17 0.96
CA ASN A 139 8.94 2.52 0.47
C ASN A 139 10.00 2.46 -0.64
N ALA A 140 9.87 3.23 -1.72
CA ALA A 140 10.98 3.47 -2.63
C ALA A 140 11.70 4.78 -2.23
N SER A 141 12.99 4.92 -2.52
CA SER A 141 13.73 6.15 -2.16
C SER A 141 13.24 7.41 -2.89
N LEU A 142 12.37 7.23 -3.89
CA LEU A 142 11.72 8.29 -4.67
C LEU A 142 10.21 8.40 -4.40
N GLY A 143 9.70 7.74 -3.36
CA GLY A 143 8.29 7.72 -2.98
C GLY A 143 7.84 6.34 -2.50
N SER A 144 6.77 6.29 -1.69
CA SER A 144 6.09 5.05 -1.25
C SER A 144 5.94 4.03 -2.39
N PHE A 145 5.72 2.74 -2.12
CA PHE A 145 5.56 1.64 -3.11
C PHE A 145 4.72 1.96 -4.38
N VAL A 146 3.92 3.03 -4.33
CA VAL A 146 3.03 3.57 -5.37
C VAL A 146 3.37 5.02 -5.79
N ASN A 147 4.63 5.43 -5.76
CA ASN A 147 5.13 6.61 -6.47
C ASN A 147 6.42 6.22 -7.17
N SER A 148 6.27 5.52 -8.29
CA SER A 148 7.34 5.54 -9.28
C SER A 148 7.42 6.96 -9.82
N ILE A 149 8.64 7.49 -9.90
CA ILE A 149 8.96 8.65 -10.72
C ILE A 149 9.60 8.05 -11.97
N PRO A 150 8.95 8.03 -13.15
CA PRO A 150 7.64 8.62 -13.52
C PRO A 150 6.43 7.80 -12.99
N PRO A 151 5.24 8.39 -12.83
CA PRO A 151 4.06 7.74 -12.23
C PRO A 151 3.69 6.47 -13.00
N GLY A 152 4.10 5.34 -12.45
CA GLY A 152 3.69 4.01 -12.86
C GLY A 152 2.51 3.55 -12.00
N ASN A 153 1.63 2.78 -12.63
CA ASN A 153 0.44 2.25 -11.99
C ASN A 153 0.80 1.09 -11.04
N LEU A 154 0.13 1.02 -9.90
CA LEU A 154 0.01 -0.25 -9.18
C LEU A 154 -0.96 -1.14 -9.95
N ILE A 155 -0.44 -2.03 -10.80
CA ILE A 155 -1.22 -3.00 -11.56
C ILE A 155 -1.25 -4.32 -10.76
N LEU A 156 -2.36 -4.60 -10.08
CA LEU A 156 -2.60 -5.88 -9.41
C LEU A 156 -3.31 -6.83 -10.38
N GLN A 157 -2.53 -7.59 -11.17
CA GLN A 157 -3.07 -8.31 -12.34
C GLN A 157 -3.52 -9.76 -12.06
N SER A 158 -3.31 -10.30 -10.86
CA SER A 158 -3.77 -11.66 -10.53
C SER A 158 -3.78 -11.93 -9.02
N GLY A 159 -4.97 -11.97 -8.40
CA GLY A 159 -5.17 -12.40 -7.00
C GLY A 159 -6.25 -11.60 -6.27
N SER A 160 -6.90 -12.22 -5.28
CA SER A 160 -7.76 -11.49 -4.33
C SER A 160 -6.89 -10.57 -3.46
N PHE A 161 -7.11 -9.26 -3.56
CA PHE A 161 -6.50 -8.29 -2.65
C PHE A 161 -7.43 -8.09 -1.45
N SER A 162 -7.14 -8.80 -0.35
CA SER A 162 -7.97 -8.79 0.85
C SER A 162 -7.23 -8.12 2.00
N PHE A 163 -7.91 -7.20 2.69
CA PHE A 163 -7.49 -6.61 3.95
C PHE A 163 -8.46 -7.05 5.05
N PRO A 164 -8.24 -8.21 5.70
CA PRO A 164 -9.23 -8.83 6.59
C PRO A 164 -9.66 -7.95 7.77
N ALA A 165 -8.80 -7.02 8.19
CA ALA A 165 -9.06 -6.07 9.27
C ALA A 165 -8.66 -4.62 8.92
N GLY A 166 -8.14 -4.36 7.72
CA GLY A 166 -7.59 -3.07 7.31
C GLY A 166 -8.57 -2.24 6.47
N ASN A 167 -8.20 -0.98 6.26
CA ASN A 167 -8.85 -0.05 5.34
C ASN A 167 -7.88 0.28 4.19
N VAL A 168 -8.41 0.56 3.00
CA VAL A 168 -7.63 0.93 1.82
C VAL A 168 -7.78 2.42 1.57
N GLY A 169 -6.71 3.19 1.77
CA GLY A 169 -6.63 4.59 1.38
C GLY A 169 -5.99 4.75 0.00
N ILE A 170 -6.68 5.39 -0.94
CA ILE A 170 -6.12 5.82 -2.23
C ILE A 170 -6.05 7.35 -2.22
N GLY A 171 -4.85 7.91 -2.15
CA GLY A 171 -4.65 9.36 -2.02
C GLY A 171 -4.89 9.91 -0.60
N THR A 172 -5.12 9.04 0.39
CA THR A 172 -5.21 9.38 1.82
C THR A 172 -4.38 8.40 2.65
N ASN A 173 -3.77 8.90 3.73
CA ASN A 173 -2.99 8.10 4.68
C ASN A 173 -3.79 7.73 5.94
N SER A 174 -5.01 8.24 6.09
CA SER A 174 -5.91 7.99 7.22
C SER A 174 -7.30 7.68 6.67
N PRO A 175 -7.51 6.47 6.11
CA PRO A 175 -8.80 6.10 5.55
C PRO A 175 -9.84 5.89 6.64
N ASP A 176 -10.92 6.68 6.60
CA ASP A 176 -12.02 6.61 7.58
C ASP A 176 -13.00 5.46 7.29
N GLU A 177 -12.93 4.87 6.10
CA GLU A 177 -13.77 3.76 5.64
C GLU A 177 -12.94 2.61 5.04
N LYS A 178 -13.58 1.45 4.82
CA LYS A 178 -12.91 0.25 4.28
C LYS A 178 -12.21 0.49 2.95
N LEU A 179 -12.77 1.36 2.12
CA LEU A 179 -12.13 1.92 0.94
C LEU A 179 -12.40 3.43 0.95
N ASP A 180 -11.35 4.23 1.08
CA ASP A 180 -11.41 5.69 1.07
C ASP A 180 -10.50 6.21 -0.06
N VAL A 181 -11.09 6.96 -0.99
CA VAL A 181 -10.40 7.46 -2.18
C VAL A 181 -10.51 8.97 -2.21
N SER A 182 -9.39 9.66 -1.97
CA SER A 182 -9.27 11.10 -2.20
C SER A 182 -9.02 11.36 -3.68
N GLY A 183 -10.05 11.20 -4.50
CA GLY A 183 -9.99 11.37 -5.95
C GLY A 183 -11.13 10.69 -6.69
N ASN A 184 -10.96 10.51 -8.01
CA ASN A 184 -11.96 9.86 -8.85
C ASN A 184 -11.80 8.33 -8.84
N ILE A 185 -12.91 7.60 -8.88
CA ILE A 185 -12.95 6.15 -9.06
C ILE A 185 -13.55 5.87 -10.44
N LYS A 186 -12.83 5.12 -11.30
CA LYS A 186 -13.37 4.59 -12.56
C LYS A 186 -13.58 3.09 -12.40
N LEU A 187 -14.82 2.65 -12.49
CA LEU A 187 -15.20 1.24 -12.51
C LEU A 187 -15.59 0.83 -13.93
N SER A 188 -15.14 -0.34 -14.39
CA SER A 188 -15.64 -0.97 -15.63
C SER A 188 -16.75 -1.99 -15.36
N GLY A 189 -16.99 -2.33 -14.09
CA GLY A 189 -18.09 -3.16 -13.61
C GLY A 189 -18.94 -2.41 -12.60
N GLU A 190 -19.71 -3.16 -11.80
CA GLU A 190 -20.67 -2.60 -10.85
C GLU A 190 -20.07 -2.32 -9.47
N LEU A 191 -20.58 -1.26 -8.81
CA LEU A 191 -20.40 -1.07 -7.38
C LEU A 191 -21.44 -1.91 -6.63
N ASN A 192 -21.05 -3.13 -6.26
CA ASN A 192 -21.89 -4.03 -5.48
C ASN A 192 -21.89 -3.66 -4.00
N LYS A 193 -23.07 -3.34 -3.47
CA LYS A 193 -23.33 -3.21 -2.04
C LYS A 193 -24.43 -4.20 -1.66
N PRO A 194 -24.56 -4.62 -0.38
CA PRO A 194 -25.72 -5.41 0.05
C PRO A 194 -27.03 -4.78 -0.43
N SER A 195 -27.91 -5.59 -1.00
CA SER A 195 -29.18 -5.12 -1.58
C SER A 195 -29.95 -4.32 -0.54
N THR A 196 -30.20 -3.06 -0.86
CA THR A 196 -31.23 -2.24 -0.18
C THR A 196 -32.40 -1.97 -1.12
N GLY A 197 -32.52 -2.69 -2.25
CA GLY A 197 -33.50 -2.46 -3.33
C GLY A 197 -32.91 -2.51 -4.76
N GLN A 198 -33.74 -2.30 -5.78
CA GLN A 198 -33.44 -2.34 -7.23
C GLN A 198 -32.90 -1.02 -7.84
N ALA A 199 -32.82 0.06 -7.06
CA ALA A 199 -32.36 1.35 -7.59
C ALA A 199 -30.84 1.52 -7.46
N ASN A 200 -30.19 1.99 -8.53
CA ASN A 200 -28.84 2.55 -8.47
C ASN A 200 -28.87 3.75 -7.50
N LEU A 201 -28.04 3.76 -6.46
CA LEU A 201 -28.05 4.86 -5.47
C LEU A 201 -27.25 6.09 -5.92
N VAL A 202 -26.48 5.99 -7.00
CA VAL A 202 -25.75 7.14 -7.55
C VAL A 202 -26.60 7.76 -8.66
N PRO A 203 -27.23 8.93 -8.41
CA PRO A 203 -28.01 9.59 -9.44
C PRO A 203 -27.10 10.04 -10.60
N ILE A 204 -27.56 9.85 -11.83
CA ILE A 204 -26.88 10.31 -13.04
C ILE A 204 -26.91 11.84 -13.11
N ALA A 205 -28.01 12.43 -12.66
CA ALA A 205 -28.12 13.86 -12.49
C ALA A 205 -29.12 14.18 -11.38
N TYR A 206 -28.90 15.29 -10.69
CA TYR A 206 -29.93 15.92 -9.87
C TYR A 206 -29.82 17.44 -10.02
N GLY A 207 -30.93 18.13 -9.85
CA GLY A 207 -30.94 19.58 -9.96
C GLY A 207 -32.17 20.23 -9.34
N LYS A 208 -32.03 21.49 -8.95
CA LYS A 208 -33.12 22.38 -8.56
C LYS A 208 -33.29 23.44 -9.64
N VAL A 209 -34.52 23.60 -10.12
CA VAL A 209 -34.89 24.45 -11.25
C VAL A 209 -36.00 25.39 -10.81
N THR A 210 -35.84 26.68 -11.10
CA THR A 210 -36.89 27.68 -10.83
C THR A 210 -38.05 27.56 -11.80
N SER A 211 -39.19 28.16 -11.46
CA SER A 211 -40.36 28.25 -12.33
C SER A 211 -40.13 29.01 -13.65
N ALA A 212 -38.96 29.67 -13.79
CA ALA A 212 -38.52 30.37 -14.99
C ALA A 212 -37.45 29.57 -15.77
N GLY A 213 -37.12 28.36 -15.35
CA GLY A 213 -36.15 27.47 -16.01
C GLY A 213 -34.70 27.68 -15.60
N PHE A 214 -34.39 28.60 -14.69
CA PHE A 214 -33.02 28.77 -14.20
C PHE A 214 -32.61 27.62 -13.29
N ILE A 215 -31.40 27.09 -13.50
CA ILE A 215 -30.77 26.10 -12.63
C ILE A 215 -30.23 26.80 -11.39
N VAL A 216 -30.71 26.39 -10.22
CA VAL A 216 -30.30 26.94 -8.92
C VAL A 216 -29.12 26.16 -8.34
N SER A 217 -29.14 24.83 -8.49
CA SER A 217 -28.10 23.91 -8.00
C SER A 217 -28.23 22.55 -8.68
N GLY A 218 -27.18 21.73 -8.66
CA GLY A 218 -27.24 20.35 -9.18
C GLY A 218 -25.88 19.79 -9.58
N THR A 219 -25.90 18.66 -10.27
CA THR A 219 -24.71 17.90 -10.73
C THR A 219 -23.92 18.57 -11.86
N GLY A 220 -24.43 19.64 -12.48
CA GLY A 220 -23.74 20.42 -13.51
C GLY A 220 -23.64 19.75 -14.90
N ASN A 221 -24.05 18.49 -15.03
CA ASN A 221 -24.04 17.72 -16.27
C ASN A 221 -25.41 17.72 -17.00
N PHE A 222 -26.26 18.71 -16.75
CA PHE A 222 -27.56 18.86 -17.41
C PHE A 222 -27.82 20.30 -17.82
N THR A 223 -28.68 20.49 -18.80
CA THR A 223 -29.21 21.79 -19.21
C THR A 223 -30.72 21.81 -19.07
N VAL A 224 -31.27 23.02 -18.92
CA VAL A 224 -32.72 23.26 -18.89
C VAL A 224 -33.05 24.25 -19.99
N SER A 225 -33.96 23.86 -20.88
CA SER A 225 -34.60 24.79 -21.81
C SER A 225 -36.02 25.07 -21.33
N TYR A 226 -36.43 26.34 -21.35
CA TYR A 226 -37.72 26.79 -20.85
C TYR A 226 -38.54 27.49 -21.93
N GLY A 227 -39.86 27.22 -21.95
CA GLY A 227 -40.82 27.95 -22.79
C GLY A 227 -40.81 27.54 -24.26
N LEU A 228 -40.43 26.30 -24.57
CA LEU A 228 -40.44 25.77 -25.93
C LEU A 228 -41.89 25.57 -26.44
N THR A 229 -42.29 26.32 -27.46
CA THR A 229 -43.66 26.29 -28.03
C THR A 229 -43.83 25.24 -29.14
N GLY A 230 -42.77 24.52 -29.54
CA GLY A 230 -42.83 23.52 -30.61
C GLY A 230 -42.01 22.27 -30.29
N GLY A 231 -42.62 21.10 -30.47
CA GLY A 231 -41.96 19.78 -30.36
C GLY A 231 -42.03 19.09 -28.99
N LEU A 232 -42.57 19.75 -27.95
CA LEU A 232 -42.82 19.12 -26.64
C LEU A 232 -44.27 18.63 -26.52
N PRO A 233 -44.54 17.60 -25.68
CA PRO A 233 -45.90 17.22 -25.30
C PRO A 233 -46.69 18.43 -24.79
N PRO A 234 -48.00 18.48 -25.04
CA PRO A 234 -48.85 19.57 -24.60
C PRO A 234 -48.62 19.89 -23.12
N TYR A 235 -48.48 21.19 -22.81
CA TYR A 235 -48.29 21.69 -21.44
C TYR A 235 -46.98 21.23 -20.77
N SER A 236 -45.92 20.97 -21.53
CA SER A 236 -44.56 20.82 -20.99
C SER A 236 -43.75 22.08 -21.27
N ARG A 237 -43.14 22.67 -20.24
CA ARG A 237 -42.31 23.88 -20.41
C ARG A 237 -40.83 23.67 -20.24
N TYR A 238 -40.43 22.61 -19.55
CA TYR A 238 -39.04 22.36 -19.27
C TYR A 238 -38.58 21.16 -20.09
N LEU A 239 -37.53 21.34 -20.86
CA LEU A 239 -36.78 20.23 -21.45
C LEU A 239 -35.48 20.13 -20.67
N ILE A 240 -35.31 19.02 -19.94
CA ILE A 240 -34.07 18.72 -19.25
C ILE A 240 -33.27 17.78 -20.14
N THR A 241 -32.04 18.18 -20.47
CA THR A 241 -31.13 17.40 -21.29
C THR A 241 -29.91 17.03 -20.48
N ILE A 242 -29.60 15.74 -20.41
CA ILE A 242 -28.42 15.17 -19.76
C ILE A 242 -27.59 14.51 -20.87
N PRO A 243 -26.55 15.17 -21.42
CA PRO A 243 -25.81 14.66 -22.58
C PRO A 243 -25.19 13.27 -22.36
N SER A 244 -24.89 12.91 -21.12
CA SER A 244 -24.34 11.60 -20.76
C SER A 244 -25.38 10.50 -20.60
N LEU A 245 -26.67 10.82 -20.65
CA LEU A 245 -27.76 9.85 -20.59
C LEU A 245 -27.97 9.23 -21.98
N THR A 246 -27.93 7.91 -22.04
CA THR A 246 -28.03 7.15 -23.31
C THR A 246 -29.38 6.49 -23.51
N THR A 247 -30.19 6.34 -22.45
CA THR A 247 -31.51 5.69 -22.46
C THR A 247 -32.47 6.36 -21.47
N ALA A 248 -32.94 7.57 -21.79
CA ALA A 248 -33.90 8.27 -20.92
C ALA A 248 -35.22 7.52 -20.70
N TYR A 249 -35.57 6.60 -21.59
CA TYR A 249 -36.76 5.75 -21.47
C TYR A 249 -36.67 4.73 -20.32
N ASP A 250 -35.45 4.38 -19.89
CA ASP A 250 -35.19 3.45 -18.78
C ASP A 250 -34.80 4.19 -17.48
N ALA A 251 -34.89 5.51 -17.49
CA ALA A 251 -34.50 6.31 -16.33
C ALA A 251 -35.66 6.45 -15.33
N VAL A 252 -35.39 6.25 -14.04
CA VAL A 252 -36.31 6.63 -12.97
C VAL A 252 -36.08 8.10 -12.65
N ILE A 253 -37.11 8.92 -12.90
CA ILE A 253 -37.07 10.35 -12.64
C ILE A 253 -38.01 10.66 -11.48
N ILE A 254 -37.45 11.21 -10.42
CA ILE A 254 -38.23 11.68 -9.26
C ILE A 254 -38.33 13.20 -9.37
N LEU A 255 -39.56 13.71 -9.41
CA LEU A 255 -39.84 15.15 -9.43
C LEU A 255 -40.43 15.57 -8.08
N THR A 256 -39.89 16.64 -7.50
CA THR A 256 -40.38 17.22 -6.25
C THR A 256 -40.71 18.69 -6.46
N PRO A 257 -42.00 19.09 -6.48
CA PRO A 257 -42.39 20.49 -6.45
C PRO A 257 -41.93 21.14 -5.14
N THR A 258 -41.33 22.33 -5.18
CA THR A 258 -40.70 22.97 -4.01
C THR A 258 -41.26 24.34 -3.66
N LYS A 259 -41.84 25.09 -4.62
CA LYS A 259 -42.47 26.38 -4.34
C LYS A 259 -43.53 26.76 -5.37
N LEU A 260 -44.75 27.00 -4.89
CA LEU A 260 -45.87 27.56 -5.65
C LEU A 260 -45.89 29.08 -5.53
N THR A 261 -45.96 29.79 -6.63
CA THR A 261 -45.88 31.26 -6.61
C THR A 261 -47.23 31.99 -6.55
N HIS A 262 -48.39 31.34 -6.75
CA HIS A 262 -49.62 32.09 -7.07
C HIS A 262 -51.02 31.63 -6.56
N LEU A 263 -51.21 30.75 -5.57
CA LEU A 263 -52.57 30.45 -5.07
C LEU A 263 -52.67 30.30 -3.53
N PRO A 264 -53.72 30.84 -2.88
CA PRO A 264 -54.04 30.58 -1.48
C PRO A 264 -54.82 29.27 -1.36
N GLY A 265 -54.15 28.18 -1.00
CA GLY A 265 -54.80 26.90 -0.71
C GLY A 265 -53.94 25.68 -1.02
N PHE A 266 -54.17 24.58 -0.31
CA PHE A 266 -53.55 23.28 -0.57
C PHE A 266 -54.15 22.66 -1.83
N VAL A 267 -53.66 23.03 -3.01
CA VAL A 267 -53.99 22.36 -4.27
C VAL A 267 -52.89 21.34 -4.57
N PRO A 268 -53.19 20.03 -4.69
CA PRO A 268 -52.20 19.04 -5.08
C PRO A 268 -51.68 19.30 -6.50
N ILE A 269 -50.39 19.10 -6.71
CA ILE A 269 -49.75 19.14 -8.03
C ILE A 269 -49.09 17.80 -8.29
N SER A 270 -49.31 17.28 -9.48
CA SER A 270 -48.55 16.16 -10.02
C SER A 270 -47.52 16.67 -11.03
N GLY A 271 -46.29 16.16 -10.90
CA GLY A 271 -45.25 16.34 -11.90
C GLY A 271 -45.09 15.05 -12.71
N THR A 272 -44.98 15.17 -14.03
CA THR A 272 -44.56 14.05 -14.88
C THR A 272 -43.32 14.44 -15.67
N ALA A 273 -42.42 13.47 -15.84
CA ALA A 273 -41.28 13.56 -16.73
C ALA A 273 -41.48 12.54 -17.84
N GLU A 274 -41.52 13.02 -19.08
CA GLU A 274 -41.71 12.18 -20.26
C GLU A 274 -40.43 12.20 -21.10
N PRO A 275 -39.82 11.04 -21.40
CA PRO A 275 -38.64 10.98 -22.26
C PRO A 275 -38.97 11.55 -23.65
N MET A 276 -38.08 12.41 -24.14
CA MET A 276 -38.20 13.10 -25.44
C MET A 276 -37.17 12.62 -26.45
N SER A 277 -36.03 12.17 -25.94
CA SER A 277 -34.95 11.55 -26.68
C SER A 277 -34.17 10.63 -25.74
N ASN A 278 -33.14 9.97 -26.24
CA ASN A 278 -32.25 9.15 -25.42
C ASN A 278 -31.57 9.92 -24.28
N SER A 279 -31.46 11.24 -24.39
CA SER A 279 -30.72 12.09 -23.45
C SER A 279 -31.54 13.22 -22.84
N SER A 280 -32.86 13.28 -23.10
CA SER A 280 -33.69 14.39 -22.63
C SER A 280 -35.10 13.96 -22.25
N PHE A 281 -35.69 14.68 -21.30
CA PHE A 281 -37.08 14.49 -20.88
C PHE A 281 -37.79 15.83 -20.71
N ALA A 282 -39.05 15.86 -21.15
CA ALA A 282 -39.96 16.97 -20.93
C ALA A 282 -40.56 16.85 -19.53
N VAL A 283 -40.53 17.94 -18.77
CA VAL A 283 -41.16 18.02 -17.45
C VAL A 283 -42.37 18.93 -17.52
N ARG A 284 -43.48 18.45 -16.97
CA ARG A 284 -44.72 19.20 -16.82
C ARG A 284 -45.28 19.08 -15.41
N PHE A 285 -45.95 20.14 -14.96
CA PHE A 285 -46.70 20.15 -13.70
C PHE A 285 -48.15 20.57 -13.96
N MET A 286 -49.09 19.72 -13.56
CA MET A 286 -50.52 19.97 -13.70
C MET A 286 -51.17 20.18 -12.34
N TRP A 287 -52.17 21.05 -12.31
CA TRP A 287 -53.09 21.13 -11.18
C TRP A 287 -53.95 19.87 -11.16
N SER A 288 -54.10 19.25 -9.98
CA SER A 288 -54.96 18.08 -9.84
C SER A 288 -56.46 18.44 -9.76
N ASP A 289 -56.79 19.72 -9.54
CA ASP A 289 -58.17 20.19 -9.41
C ASP A 289 -58.72 20.62 -10.79
N PRO A 290 -59.84 20.01 -11.27
CA PRO A 290 -60.45 20.35 -12.55
C PRO A 290 -60.94 21.82 -12.64
N ILE A 291 -61.25 22.49 -11.52
CA ILE A 291 -61.68 23.90 -11.51
C ILE A 291 -60.50 24.81 -11.85
N VAL A 292 -59.33 24.52 -11.27
CA VAL A 292 -58.07 25.25 -11.48
C VAL A 292 -57.39 24.83 -12.79
N SER A 293 -57.73 23.64 -13.33
CA SER A 293 -57.18 23.12 -14.60
C SER A 293 -57.43 24.03 -15.81
N THR A 294 -58.46 24.87 -15.76
CA THR A 294 -58.77 25.88 -16.78
C THR A 294 -57.78 27.05 -16.82
N LEU A 295 -56.97 27.24 -15.76
CA LEU A 295 -55.91 28.25 -15.68
C LEU A 295 -54.61 27.83 -16.39
N GLY A 296 -54.55 26.62 -16.95
CA GLY A 296 -53.37 26.09 -17.62
C GLY A 296 -52.31 25.55 -16.65
N GLU A 297 -51.13 25.23 -17.20
CA GLU A 297 -50.01 24.58 -16.50
C GLU A 297 -49.48 25.38 -15.29
N ALA A 298 -49.07 24.67 -14.23
CA ALA A 298 -48.58 25.27 -12.99
C ALA A 298 -47.09 25.70 -13.12
N LYS A 299 -46.80 26.98 -12.89
CA LYS A 299 -45.41 27.48 -12.80
C LYS A 299 -44.86 27.26 -11.39
N ILE A 300 -43.94 26.32 -11.24
CA ILE A 300 -43.44 25.87 -9.93
C ILE A 300 -41.92 25.70 -9.97
N ASP A 301 -41.24 26.09 -8.90
CA ASP A 301 -39.86 25.66 -8.66
C ASP A 301 -39.86 24.17 -8.30
N PHE A 302 -38.99 23.38 -8.90
CA PHE A 302 -38.94 21.94 -8.65
C PHE A 302 -37.51 21.44 -8.51
N SER A 303 -37.37 20.31 -7.84
CA SER A 303 -36.13 19.52 -7.85
C SER A 303 -36.39 18.22 -8.59
N PHE A 304 -35.34 17.69 -9.22
CA PHE A 304 -35.40 16.39 -9.88
C PHE A 304 -34.17 15.56 -9.55
N VAL A 305 -34.35 14.24 -9.56
CA VAL A 305 -33.28 13.26 -9.44
C VAL A 305 -33.49 12.20 -10.52
N VAL A 306 -32.43 11.84 -11.23
CA VAL A 306 -32.46 10.86 -12.31
C VAL A 306 -31.54 9.69 -11.97
N TYR A 307 -32.10 8.49 -11.98
CA TYR A 307 -31.37 7.23 -11.85
C TYR A 307 -31.48 6.46 -13.17
N ALA A 308 -30.40 5.79 -13.61
CA ALA A 308 -30.57 4.71 -14.59
C ALA A 308 -31.12 3.48 -13.88
N GLN A 309 -32.04 2.78 -14.55
CA GLN A 309 -32.28 1.37 -14.29
C GLN A 309 -31.25 0.49 -14.99
#